data_AF-A0A7S2CIX1-F1
#
_entry.id   AF-A0A7S2CIX1-F1
#
_cell.length_a   1.000
_cell.length_b   1.000
_cell.length_c   1.000
_cell.angle_alpha   90.00
_cell.angle_beta   90.00
_cell.angle_gamma   90.00
#
_symmetry.space_group_name_H-M   'P 1'
#
loop_
_entity.id
_entity.type
_entity.pdbx_description
1 polymer ?
#
loop_
_entity_poly.entity_id
_entity_poly.type
_entity_poly.pdbx_seq_one_letter_code
_entity_poly.pdbx_strand_id
1 'polypeptide(L)'
;PVQFRFFAAQTMRTKVQFDFYELPAESYGSLRDSLLSHVDRFRAPEHQPIHTMLAIALADLAIQMDAAWPSVIPTLFERFGQNPESYATLLEVLRMLPEESMNMKLMTDTAKRQSSRERLEQAAPQV
;
A
#
# COMPACT_ATOMS: atom_id res chain seq x y z
N PRO A 1 3.57 -14.48 -17.69
CA PRO A 1 4.02 -15.54 -16.75
C PRO A 1 4.00 -15.02 -15.30
N VAL A 2 3.72 -15.88 -14.32
CA VAL A 2 3.67 -15.50 -12.89
C VAL A 2 5.00 -14.92 -12.42
N GLN A 3 6.14 -15.48 -12.86
CA GLN A 3 7.46 -14.99 -12.44
C GLN A 3 7.73 -13.53 -12.84
N PHE A 4 7.38 -13.14 -14.07
CA PHE A 4 7.57 -11.75 -14.52
C PHE A 4 6.67 -10.77 -13.75
N ARG A 5 5.46 -11.19 -13.37
CA ARG A 5 4.55 -10.36 -12.57
C ARG A 5 5.05 -10.21 -11.14
N PHE A 6 5.59 -11.28 -10.56
CA PHE A 6 6.23 -11.23 -9.26
C PHE A 6 7.45 -10.31 -9.27
N PHE A 7 8.32 -10.44 -10.27
CA PHE A 7 9.46 -9.55 -10.46
C PHE A 7 9.00 -8.08 -10.54
N ALA A 8 7.99 -7.77 -11.35
CA ALA A 8 7.46 -6.42 -11.47
C ALA A 8 6.89 -5.88 -10.15
N ALA A 9 6.13 -6.69 -9.40
CA ALA A 9 5.59 -6.30 -8.10
C ALA A 9 6.70 -6.04 -7.08
N GLN A 10 7.74 -6.88 -7.06
CA GLN A 10 8.91 -6.68 -6.21
C GLN A 10 9.69 -5.41 -6.60
N THR A 11 9.91 -5.18 -7.89
CA THR A 11 10.54 -3.93 -8.37
C THR A 11 9.73 -2.70 -7.97
N MET A 12 8.41 -2.75 -8.09
CA MET A 12 7.51 -1.67 -7.70
C MET A 12 7.64 -1.35 -6.20
N ARG A 13 7.60 -2.38 -5.34
CA ARG A 13 7.88 -2.22 -3.91
C ARG A 13 9.23 -1.54 -3.67
N THR A 14 10.31 -2.05 -4.28
CA THR A 14 11.65 -1.48 -4.11
C THR A 14 11.69 0.00 -4.54
N LYS A 15 11.06 0.35 -5.67
CA LYS A 15 11.00 1.74 -6.14
C LYS A 15 10.25 2.66 -5.18
N VAL A 16 9.13 2.21 -4.59
CA VAL A 16 8.42 2.99 -3.57
C VAL A 16 9.25 3.11 -2.27
N GLN A 17 9.97 2.05 -1.89
CA GLN A 17 10.76 2.05 -0.66
C GLN A 17 11.96 2.98 -0.70
N PHE A 18 12.67 3.04 -1.83
CA PHE A 18 13.97 3.71 -1.92
C PHE A 18 13.96 4.96 -2.80
N ASP A 19 13.13 5.00 -3.86
CA ASP A 19 13.23 6.00 -4.92
C ASP A 19 11.96 6.85 -5.06
N PHE A 20 11.07 6.85 -4.06
CA PHE A 20 9.81 7.61 -4.13
C PHE A 20 10.03 9.12 -4.36
N TYR A 21 11.15 9.67 -3.87
CA TYR A 21 11.52 11.07 -4.07
C TYR A 21 11.77 11.43 -5.55
N GLU A 22 12.00 10.45 -6.44
CA GLU A 22 12.14 10.67 -7.89
C GLU A 22 10.78 11.01 -8.54
N LEU A 23 9.67 10.70 -7.88
CA LEU A 23 8.33 10.88 -8.44
C LEU A 23 7.83 12.31 -8.25
N PRO A 24 7.32 12.95 -9.32
CA PRO A 24 6.70 14.26 -9.20
C PRO A 24 5.32 14.14 -8.52
N ALA A 25 4.94 15.13 -7.72
CA ALA A 25 3.78 15.07 -6.84
C ALA A 25 2.45 14.87 -7.59
N GLU A 26 2.33 15.41 -8.80
CA GLU A 26 1.18 15.23 -9.70
C GLU A 26 0.94 13.76 -10.09
N SER A 27 1.97 12.92 -10.05
CA SER A 27 1.88 11.50 -10.40
C SER A 27 1.36 10.61 -9.27
N TYR A 28 1.41 11.09 -8.02
CA TYR A 28 1.14 10.28 -6.82
C TYR A 28 -0.26 9.66 -6.85
N GLY A 29 -1.29 10.44 -7.22
CA GLY A 29 -2.66 9.94 -7.34
C GLY A 29 -2.78 8.81 -8.37
N SER A 30 -2.18 8.98 -9.55
CA SER A 30 -2.24 7.96 -10.61
C SER A 30 -1.52 6.66 -10.23
N LEU A 31 -0.39 6.76 -9.52
CA LEU A 31 0.34 5.59 -9.02
C LEU A 31 -0.48 4.85 -7.97
N ARG A 32 -1.04 5.58 -7.00
CA ARG A 32 -1.93 5.02 -5.97
C ARG A 32 -3.10 4.25 -6.59
N ASP A 33 -3.79 4.86 -7.54
CA ASP A 33 -4.99 4.27 -8.16
C ASP A 33 -4.63 3.02 -8.99
N SER A 34 -3.45 3.03 -9.63
CA SER A 34 -2.90 1.87 -10.35
C SER A 34 -2.56 0.73 -9.39
N LEU A 35 -1.89 1.02 -8.27
CA LEU A 35 -1.55 0.03 -7.24
C LEU A 35 -2.79 -0.56 -6.58
N LEU A 36 -3.78 0.26 -6.22
CA LEU A 36 -5.08 -0.19 -5.70
C LEU A 36 -5.78 -1.15 -6.67
N SER A 37 -5.73 -0.85 -7.97
CA SER A 37 -6.32 -1.72 -8.99
C SER A 37 -5.52 -3.02 -9.19
N HIS A 38 -4.19 -2.95 -9.13
CA HIS A 38 -3.33 -4.11 -9.31
C HIS A 38 -3.39 -5.09 -8.13
N VAL A 39 -3.36 -4.58 -6.89
CA VAL A 39 -3.44 -5.46 -5.71
C VAL A 39 -4.73 -6.27 -5.75
N ASP A 40 -5.88 -5.66 -6.03
CA ASP A 40 -7.14 -6.40 -6.09
C ASP A 40 -7.26 -7.36 -7.27
N ARG A 41 -6.64 -7.02 -8.41
CA ARG A 41 -6.58 -7.91 -9.57
C ARG A 41 -5.84 -9.22 -9.27
N PHE A 42 -4.87 -9.20 -8.35
CA PHE A 42 -4.05 -10.37 -8.00
C PHE A 42 -4.50 -11.06 -6.70
N ARG A 43 -5.72 -10.81 -6.23
CA ARG A 43 -6.27 -11.37 -4.97
C ARG A 43 -6.46 -12.90 -4.92
N ALA A 44 -6.42 -13.57 -6.07
CA ALA A 44 -6.65 -15.01 -6.14
C ALA A 44 -5.49 -15.79 -5.46
N PRO A 45 -5.75 -16.90 -4.75
CA PRO A 45 -4.73 -17.62 -3.98
C PRO A 45 -3.49 -18.04 -4.78
N GLU A 46 -3.64 -18.39 -6.05
CA GLU A 46 -2.53 -18.73 -6.95
C GLU A 46 -1.58 -17.56 -7.26
N HIS A 47 -1.95 -16.34 -6.88
CA HIS A 47 -1.19 -15.12 -7.06
C HIS A 47 -0.69 -14.53 -5.73
N GLN A 48 -0.81 -15.25 -4.62
CA GLN A 48 -0.49 -14.79 -3.27
C GLN A 48 0.88 -14.06 -3.17
N PRO A 49 1.99 -14.55 -3.74
CA PRO A 49 3.26 -13.84 -3.63
C PRO A 49 3.26 -12.47 -4.33
N ILE A 50 2.52 -12.34 -5.43
CA ILE A 50 2.36 -11.07 -6.16
C ILE A 50 1.45 -10.14 -5.35
N HIS A 51 0.34 -10.68 -4.84
CA HIS A 51 -0.62 -9.95 -4.00
C HIS A 51 0.05 -9.31 -2.79
N THR A 52 0.80 -10.10 -2.01
CA THR A 52 1.52 -9.61 -0.83
C THR A 52 2.56 -8.55 -1.19
N MET A 53 3.34 -8.72 -2.29
CA MET A 53 4.31 -7.68 -2.69
C MET A 53 3.64 -6.36 -3.09
N LEU A 54 2.47 -6.42 -3.75
CA LEU A 54 1.69 -5.23 -4.11
C LEU A 54 1.03 -4.59 -2.88
N ALA A 55 0.55 -5.39 -1.93
CA ALA A 55 0.00 -4.89 -0.67
C ALA A 55 1.07 -4.16 0.17
N ILE A 56 2.28 -4.72 0.23
CA ILE A 56 3.44 -4.06 0.85
C ILE A 56 3.77 -2.75 0.11
N ALA A 57 3.89 -2.79 -1.22
CA ALA A 57 4.17 -1.59 -2.01
C ALA A 57 3.12 -0.49 -1.79
N LEU A 58 1.85 -0.86 -1.64
CA LEU A 58 0.76 0.07 -1.35
C LEU A 58 0.83 0.62 0.08
N ALA A 59 1.21 -0.20 1.06
CA ALA A 59 1.43 0.23 2.44
C ALA A 59 2.60 1.22 2.54
N ASP A 60 3.73 0.91 1.91
CA ASP A 60 4.88 1.82 1.79
C ASP A 60 4.48 3.14 1.12
N LEU A 61 3.69 3.06 0.04
CA LEU A 61 3.20 4.24 -0.68
C LEU A 61 2.31 5.11 0.21
N ALA A 62 1.42 4.52 0.99
CA ALA A 62 0.54 5.24 1.92
C ALA A 62 1.35 6.05 2.94
N ILE A 63 2.44 5.48 3.47
CA ILE A 63 3.35 6.17 4.40
C ILE A 63 4.16 7.26 3.68
N GLN A 64 4.63 7.00 2.46
CA GLN A 64 5.36 8.01 1.68
C GLN A 64 4.48 9.21 1.29
N MET A 65 3.21 8.94 0.98
CA MET A 65 2.17 9.92 0.63
C MET A 65 1.48 10.53 1.85
N ASP A 66 2.08 10.45 3.05
CA ASP A 66 1.52 10.88 4.33
C ASP A 66 0.53 12.07 4.26
N ALA A 67 0.99 13.25 3.85
CA ALA A 67 0.13 14.44 3.72
C ALA A 67 -0.76 14.45 2.45
N ALA A 68 -0.34 13.77 1.39
CA ALA A 68 -1.04 13.71 0.10
C ALA A 68 -2.20 12.70 0.08
N TRP A 69 -2.22 11.75 1.02
CA TRP A 69 -3.28 10.74 1.15
C TRP A 69 -3.66 10.53 2.62
N PRO A 70 -4.34 11.51 3.26
CA PRO A 70 -4.72 11.42 4.66
C PRO A 70 -5.81 10.36 4.94
N SER A 71 -6.59 9.99 3.93
CA SER A 71 -7.77 9.12 4.04
C SER A 71 -7.50 7.66 3.66
N VAL A 72 -6.33 7.10 4.00
CA VAL A 72 -5.92 5.74 3.59
C VAL A 72 -6.99 4.69 3.94
N ILE A 73 -7.34 4.58 5.23
CA ILE A 73 -8.27 3.55 5.72
C ILE A 73 -9.67 3.71 5.10
N PRO A 74 -10.32 4.91 5.12
CA PRO A 74 -11.60 5.10 4.43
C PRO A 74 -11.55 4.73 2.94
N THR A 75 -10.50 5.12 2.22
CA THR A 75 -10.32 4.78 0.80
C THR A 75 -10.25 3.25 0.58
N LEU A 76 -9.58 2.51 1.47
CA LEU A 76 -9.52 1.05 1.39
C LEU A 76 -10.89 0.40 1.60
N PHE A 77 -11.69 0.87 2.56
CA PHE A 77 -13.05 0.36 2.78
C PHE A 77 -14.01 0.72 1.65
N GLU A 78 -13.91 1.92 1.11
CA GLU A 78 -14.68 2.33 -0.08
C GLU A 78 -14.32 1.45 -1.28
N ARG A 79 -13.03 1.15 -1.46
CA ARG A 79 -12.55 0.39 -2.63
C ARG A 79 -12.79 -1.11 -2.52
N PHE A 80 -12.57 -1.70 -1.35
CA PHE A 80 -12.50 -3.17 -1.16
C PHE A 80 -13.54 -3.70 -0.18
N GLY A 81 -14.16 -2.84 0.64
CA GLY A 81 -15.15 -3.24 1.65
C GLY A 81 -16.58 -3.41 1.10
N GLN A 82 -16.83 -3.03 -0.15
CA GLN A 82 -18.17 -3.11 -0.75
C GLN A 82 -18.46 -4.47 -1.40
N ASN A 83 -17.45 -5.31 -1.63
CA ASN A 83 -17.58 -6.62 -2.29
C ASN A 83 -16.79 -7.68 -1.51
N PRO A 84 -17.45 -8.78 -1.06
CA PRO A 84 -16.79 -9.89 -0.38
C PRO A 84 -15.59 -10.47 -1.13
N GLU A 85 -15.57 -10.44 -2.46
CA GLU A 85 -14.43 -10.92 -3.24
C GLU A 85 -13.14 -10.14 -2.96
N SER A 86 -13.24 -8.85 -2.62
CA SER A 86 -12.10 -7.96 -2.36
C SER A 86 -11.67 -7.94 -0.90
N TYR A 87 -12.35 -8.67 -0.01
CA TYR A 87 -11.99 -8.70 1.42
C TYR A 87 -10.58 -9.25 1.66
N ALA A 88 -10.13 -10.21 0.84
CA ALA A 88 -8.76 -10.70 0.91
C ALA A 88 -7.74 -9.57 0.67
N THR A 89 -8.03 -8.69 -0.30
CA THR A 89 -7.22 -7.49 -0.57
C THR A 89 -7.26 -6.50 0.59
N LEU A 90 -8.47 -6.20 1.10
CA LEU A 90 -8.64 -5.28 2.21
C LEU A 90 -7.82 -5.72 3.43
N LEU A 91 -8.00 -6.98 3.85
CA LEU A 91 -7.33 -7.53 5.02
C LEU A 91 -5.81 -7.61 4.85
N GLU A 92 -5.33 -7.99 3.66
CA GLU A 92 -3.89 -8.05 3.40
C GLU A 92 -3.24 -6.65 3.49
N VAL A 93 -3.88 -5.62 2.92
CA VAL A 93 -3.34 -4.24 2.99
C VAL A 93 -3.40 -3.71 4.43
N LEU A 94 -4.52 -3.93 5.14
CA LEU A 94 -4.67 -3.53 6.54
C LEU A 94 -3.65 -4.22 7.44
N ARG A 95 -3.29 -5.47 7.15
CA ARG A 95 -2.23 -6.20 7.84
C ARG A 95 -0.85 -5.60 7.56
N MET A 96 -0.55 -5.25 6.32
CA MET A 96 0.77 -4.73 5.93
C MET A 96 1.03 -3.29 6.40
N LEU A 97 0.01 -2.45 6.53
CA LEU A 97 0.17 -1.04 6.98
C LEU A 97 0.92 -0.89 8.32
N PRO A 98 0.53 -1.54 9.43
CA PRO A 98 1.27 -1.44 10.68
C PRO A 98 2.67 -2.05 10.57
N GLU A 99 2.82 -3.18 9.86
CA GLU A 99 4.13 -3.83 9.67
C GLU A 99 5.12 -2.89 8.96
N GLU A 100 4.73 -2.26 7.85
CA GLU A 100 5.60 -1.35 7.10
C GLU A 100 5.79 0.01 7.79
N SER A 101 4.85 0.45 8.63
CA SER A 101 5.04 1.66 9.46
C SER A 101 6.22 1.53 10.44
N MET A 102 6.57 0.29 10.80
CA MET A 102 7.70 -0.05 11.65
C MET A 102 8.94 -0.46 10.85
N ASN A 103 8.85 -0.53 9.52
CA ASN A 103 9.96 -0.92 8.67
C ASN A 103 10.97 0.23 8.53
N MET A 104 12.18 0.00 9.06
CA MET A 104 13.29 0.95 8.98
C MET A 104 14.00 0.96 7.62
N LYS A 105 13.70 0.01 6.73
CA LYS A 105 14.20 0.01 5.35
C LYS A 105 13.48 1.01 4.46
N LEU A 106 12.26 1.42 4.81
CA LEU A 106 11.52 2.46 4.09
C LEU A 106 12.26 3.80 4.26
N MET A 107 12.77 4.35 3.15
CA MET A 107 13.46 5.65 3.14
C MET A 107 12.44 6.79 3.18
N THR A 108 11.88 6.99 4.37
CA THR A 108 10.98 8.09 4.72
C THR A 108 11.48 8.78 5.99
N ASP A 109 11.21 10.07 6.12
CA ASP A 109 11.62 10.84 7.29
C ASP A 109 10.83 10.44 8.55
N THR A 110 11.44 10.69 9.72
CA THR A 110 10.88 10.29 11.00
C THR A 110 9.53 10.97 11.29
N ALA A 111 9.33 12.20 10.82
CA ALA A 111 8.10 12.95 11.07
C ALA A 111 6.92 12.37 10.27
N LYS A 112 7.11 12.06 8.98
CA LYS A 112 6.11 11.35 8.17
C LYS A 112 5.77 10.00 8.76
N ARG A 113 6.79 9.21 9.13
CA ARG A 113 6.56 7.89 9.75
C ARG A 113 5.72 8.01 11.02
N GLN A 114 6.05 8.96 11.89
CA GLN A 114 5.30 9.20 13.12
C GLN A 114 3.86 9.66 12.84
N SER A 115 3.67 10.60 11.92
CA SER A 115 2.33 11.09 11.57
C SER A 115 1.44 10.01 10.92
N SER A 116 2.01 9.20 10.04
CA SER A 116 1.32 8.04 9.46
C SER A 116 0.88 7.05 10.54
N ARG A 117 1.75 6.76 11.52
CA ARG A 117 1.42 5.86 12.65
C ARG A 117 0.29 6.41 13.50
N GLU A 118 0.34 7.67 13.88
CA GLU A 118 -0.71 8.33 14.66
C GLU A 118 -2.06 8.27 13.94
N ARG A 119 -2.07 8.47 12.61
CA ARG A 119 -3.30 8.34 11.82
C ARG A 119 -3.83 6.91 11.75
N LEU A 120 -2.95 5.92 11.60
CA LEU A 120 -3.34 4.51 11.64
C LEU A 120 -3.94 4.14 13.00
N GLU A 121 -3.36 4.63 14.10
CA GLU A 121 -3.88 4.44 15.46
C GLU A 121 -5.25 5.11 15.64
N GLN A 122 -5.45 6.32 15.13
CA GLN A 122 -6.74 7.02 15.16
C GLN A 122 -7.81 6.33 14.31
N ALA A 123 -7.40 5.66 13.22
CA ALA A 123 -8.30 4.92 12.35
C ALA A 123 -8.58 3.49 12.84
N ALA A 124 -7.86 2.99 13.85
CA ALA A 124 -8.02 1.64 14.39
C ALA A 124 -9.47 1.28 14.79
N PRO A 125 -10.31 2.18 15.34
CA PRO A 125 -11.71 1.86 15.67
C PRO A 125 -12.62 1.60 14.45
N GLN A 126 -12.15 1.91 13.24
CA GLN A 126 -12.91 1.71 11.99
C GLN A 126 -12.72 0.29 11.41
N VAL A 127 -11.77 -0.47 11.95
CA VAL A 127 -11.37 -1.81 11.48
C VAL A 127 -11.83 -2.86 12.49
#